data_AF-A0A484CBJ0-F1
#
_entry.id   AF-A0A484CBJ0-F1
#
_cell.length_a   1.000
_cell.length_b   1.000
_cell.length_c   1.000
_cell.angle_alpha   90.00
_cell.angle_beta   90.00
_cell.angle_gamma   90.00
#
_symmetry.space_group_name_H-M   'P 1'
#
loop_
_entity.id
_entity.type
_entity.pdbx_description
1 polymer ?
#
loop_
_entity_poly.entity_id
_entity_poly.type
_entity_poly.pdbx_seq_one_letter_code
_entity_poly.pdbx_strand_id
1 'polypeptide(L)'
;MMLLPLLGPEAIAEISLDDEEENESEELHAASMVCLSAQCQTTISELQNKLDKHPAVTDLEAVKEQLRETREELLKEKHDNTVLIAETVRQKKLLGKYNRVSHFAVEEYEALQDTLNLERDLRTEAESFARAMVVKQTKLKRQSQILMQSSSPSQALQEALSQVTGLTQELESQRLKHQSQQMKQMEDRLRSCEAQRELTALRRKLELMEEEKREYSKKCSKAEVEVKDLRSTVEELQKKLQAATNPPPAPAPPPPPPPPPPPAPAPASNALSALLSLIRKRPDISTDIPLVVQDSAKTPEVDIRQQAVEEMMHRIKRGVQLRPVSQSPNRTRRQMERLPSNSAIQELKGIMENFGRASPQPKAASPSPSGDEQLQRILLRRRDALESQHPASLHPILSPAV
;
A
#
# COMPACT_ATOMS: atom_id res chain seq x y z
N MET A 1 20.53 -30.55 -1.79
CA MET A 1 20.04 -30.16 -3.13
C MET A 1 19.14 -31.28 -3.61
N MET A 2 17.82 -31.12 -3.54
CA MET A 2 16.86 -32.06 -4.11
C MET A 2 16.37 -31.44 -5.42
N LEU A 3 16.79 -32.00 -6.53
CA LEU A 3 16.36 -31.62 -7.87
C LEU A 3 14.95 -32.21 -8.09
N LEU A 4 13.92 -31.38 -8.13
CA LEU A 4 12.65 -31.77 -8.74
C LEU A 4 12.83 -31.70 -10.27
N PRO A 5 12.45 -32.74 -11.03
CA PRO A 5 12.39 -32.63 -12.48
C PRO A 5 11.28 -31.66 -12.86
N LEU A 6 11.63 -30.60 -13.59
CA LEU A 6 10.67 -29.80 -14.34
C LEU A 6 10.09 -30.71 -15.43
N LEU A 7 8.81 -31.09 -15.31
CA LEU A 7 8.07 -31.58 -16.47
C LEU A 7 7.80 -30.36 -17.35
N GLY A 8 8.42 -30.33 -18.53
CA GLY A 8 8.21 -29.30 -19.53
C GLY A 8 6.80 -29.37 -20.14
N PRO A 9 6.35 -28.31 -20.81
CA PRO A 9 5.05 -28.27 -21.49
C PRO A 9 4.89 -29.37 -22.56
N GLU A 10 6.00 -29.93 -23.07
CA GLU A 10 6.01 -31.07 -23.99
C GLU A 10 5.57 -32.39 -23.33
N ALA A 11 5.81 -32.59 -22.03
CA ALA A 11 5.37 -33.79 -21.30
C ALA A 11 3.87 -33.75 -20.93
N ILE A 12 3.23 -32.57 -21.01
CA ILE A 12 1.79 -32.41 -20.81
C ILE A 12 1.03 -32.71 -22.12
N ALA A 13 1.68 -32.55 -23.28
CA ALA A 13 1.10 -32.85 -24.59
C ALA A 13 1.14 -34.36 -24.96
N GLU A 14 1.98 -35.16 -24.30
CA GLU A 14 2.02 -36.63 -24.50
C GLU A 14 0.93 -37.40 -23.74
N ILE A 15 0.18 -36.74 -22.85
CA ILE A 15 -1.08 -37.30 -22.35
C ILE A 15 -2.16 -36.91 -23.37
N SER A 16 -2.07 -37.51 -24.55
CA SER A 16 -3.24 -37.64 -25.42
C SER A 16 -4.22 -38.52 -24.64
N LEU A 17 -5.10 -37.88 -23.88
CA LEU A 17 -6.44 -38.42 -23.67
C LEU A 17 -7.14 -38.20 -25.02
N ASP A 18 -6.75 -39.01 -26.00
CA ASP A 18 -7.75 -39.45 -26.97
C ASP A 18 -8.81 -40.10 -26.08
N ASP A 19 -9.89 -39.35 -25.85
CA ASP A 19 -11.18 -39.94 -25.64
C ASP A 19 -11.42 -40.77 -26.90
N GLU A 20 -10.84 -41.97 -26.92
CA GLU A 20 -11.44 -43.12 -27.58
C GLU A 20 -12.84 -43.15 -26.96
N GLU A 21 -13.77 -42.48 -27.64
CA GLU A 21 -15.15 -42.90 -27.67
C GLU A 21 -15.06 -44.38 -28.00
N GLU A 22 -14.99 -45.23 -26.97
CA GLU A 22 -15.45 -46.59 -27.02
C GLU A 22 -16.90 -46.47 -27.48
N ASN A 23 -17.02 -46.46 -28.80
CA ASN A 23 -18.19 -46.76 -29.55
C ASN A 23 -18.50 -48.23 -29.23
N GLU A 24 -18.92 -48.52 -28.00
CA GLU A 24 -19.68 -49.72 -27.68
C GLU A 24 -21.08 -49.55 -28.26
N SER A 25 -21.12 -49.40 -29.58
CA SER A 25 -22.24 -49.73 -30.44
C SER A 25 -21.75 -50.78 -31.45
N GLU A 26 -21.01 -51.78 -30.95
CA GLU A 26 -20.81 -53.05 -31.63
C GLU A 26 -21.57 -54.14 -30.87
N GLU A 27 -22.84 -54.27 -31.24
CA GLU A 27 -23.50 -55.54 -31.50
C GLU A 27 -23.10 -56.72 -30.57
N LEU A 28 -23.35 -56.58 -29.26
CA LEU A 28 -23.54 -57.73 -28.38
C LEU A 28 -25.03 -58.04 -28.23
N HIS A 29 -25.67 -58.35 -29.36
CA HIS A 29 -26.70 -59.39 -29.37
C HIS A 29 -26.02 -60.76 -29.17
N ALA A 30 -25.29 -60.91 -28.07
CA ALA A 30 -24.96 -62.21 -27.53
C ALA A 30 -26.31 -62.82 -27.13
N ALA A 31 -26.76 -63.79 -27.92
CA ALA A 31 -28.02 -64.49 -27.79
C ALA A 31 -28.40 -64.67 -26.31
N SER A 32 -29.31 -63.81 -25.84
CA SER A 32 -30.07 -64.07 -24.64
C SER A 32 -30.99 -65.22 -24.99
N MET A 33 -30.43 -66.43 -24.91
CA MET A 33 -31.22 -67.63 -24.79
C MET A 33 -31.84 -67.55 -23.40
N VAL A 34 -32.84 -66.68 -23.25
CA VAL A 34 -33.66 -66.59 -22.06
C VAL A 34 -34.20 -68.00 -21.87
N CYS A 35 -33.72 -68.69 -20.84
CA CYS A 35 -34.33 -69.94 -20.45
C CYS A 35 -35.76 -69.59 -20.00
N LEU A 36 -36.74 -69.78 -20.89
CA LEU A 36 -38.16 -69.48 -20.68
C LEU A 36 -38.82 -70.40 -19.64
N SER A 37 -38.03 -71.30 -19.03
CA SER A 37 -38.46 -72.04 -17.85
C SER A 37 -38.70 -71.05 -16.72
N ALA A 38 -39.94 -71.00 -16.23
CA ALA A 38 -40.34 -70.18 -15.08
C ALA A 38 -39.43 -70.41 -13.87
N GLN A 39 -38.87 -71.62 -13.72
CA GLN A 39 -37.93 -71.99 -12.67
C GLN A 39 -36.53 -71.39 -12.85
N CYS A 40 -36.07 -71.20 -14.09
CA CYS A 40 -34.82 -70.51 -14.37
C CYS A 40 -34.97 -69.00 -14.14
N GLN A 41 -36.08 -68.39 -14.58
CA GLN A 41 -36.36 -66.97 -14.33
C GLN A 41 -36.46 -66.64 -12.84
N THR A 42 -37.10 -67.50 -12.04
CA THR A 42 -37.16 -67.32 -10.58
C THR A 42 -35.78 -67.46 -9.94
N THR A 43 -34.99 -68.45 -10.34
CA THR A 43 -33.62 -68.64 -9.80
C THR A 43 -32.71 -67.47 -10.18
N ILE A 44 -32.78 -66.96 -11.41
CA ILE A 44 -32.02 -65.78 -11.85
C ILE A 44 -32.44 -64.55 -11.03
N SER A 45 -33.75 -64.34 -10.83
CA SER A 45 -34.26 -63.22 -10.03
C SER A 45 -33.82 -63.30 -8.57
N GLU A 46 -33.80 -64.50 -7.98
CA GLU A 46 -33.31 -64.70 -6.61
C GLU A 46 -31.79 -64.48 -6.48
N LEU A 47 -31.01 -64.91 -7.47
CA LEU A 47 -29.56 -64.69 -7.49
C LEU A 47 -29.22 -63.22 -7.70
N GLN A 48 -29.95 -62.51 -8.57
CA GLN A 48 -29.85 -61.06 -8.74
C GLN A 48 -30.19 -60.34 -7.43
N ASN A 49 -31.29 -60.71 -6.77
CA ASN A 49 -31.69 -60.12 -5.49
C ASN A 49 -30.66 -60.39 -4.38
N LYS A 50 -30.02 -61.57 -4.37
CA LYS A 50 -28.92 -61.89 -3.44
C LYS A 50 -27.64 -61.12 -3.74
N LEU A 51 -27.36 -60.84 -5.02
CA LEU A 51 -26.22 -60.02 -5.45
C LEU A 51 -26.45 -58.55 -5.11
N ASP A 52 -27.62 -58.01 -5.43
CA ASP A 52 -27.99 -56.61 -5.15
C ASP A 52 -28.05 -56.33 -3.65
N LYS A 53 -28.48 -57.32 -2.85
CA LYS A 53 -28.48 -57.23 -1.38
C LYS A 53 -27.18 -57.71 -0.74
N HIS A 54 -26.18 -58.06 -1.54
CA HIS A 54 -24.91 -58.51 -1.00
C HIS A 54 -24.20 -57.30 -0.36
N PRO A 55 -23.74 -57.38 0.90
CA PRO A 55 -23.13 -56.26 1.62
C PRO A 55 -21.93 -55.63 0.88
N ALA A 56 -21.21 -56.43 0.08
CA ALA A 56 -20.11 -55.92 -0.76
C ALA A 56 -20.57 -54.92 -1.85
N VAL A 57 -21.80 -55.05 -2.38
CA VAL A 57 -22.34 -54.10 -3.38
C VAL A 57 -22.69 -52.78 -2.70
N THR A 58 -23.34 -52.83 -1.53
CA THR A 58 -23.64 -51.62 -0.74
C THR A 58 -22.38 -50.91 -0.26
N ASP A 59 -21.35 -51.66 0.16
CA ASP A 59 -20.06 -51.09 0.57
C ASP A 59 -19.33 -50.44 -0.62
N LEU A 60 -19.41 -51.05 -1.81
CA LEU A 60 -18.82 -50.52 -3.04
C LEU A 60 -19.50 -49.22 -3.48
N GLU A 61 -20.83 -49.15 -3.38
CA GLU A 61 -21.59 -47.91 -3.63
C GLU A 61 -21.23 -46.82 -2.61
N ALA A 62 -21.12 -47.16 -1.32
CA ALA A 62 -20.72 -46.21 -0.28
C ALA A 62 -19.29 -45.67 -0.48
N VAL A 63 -18.33 -46.53 -0.86
CA VAL A 63 -16.96 -46.11 -1.16
C VAL A 63 -16.90 -45.25 -2.42
N LYS A 64 -17.70 -45.55 -3.45
CA LYS A 64 -17.82 -44.70 -4.65
C LYS A 64 -18.32 -43.30 -4.30
N GLU A 65 -19.30 -43.21 -3.42
CA GLU A 65 -19.85 -41.93 -2.96
C GLU A 65 -18.83 -41.12 -2.16
N GLN A 66 -18.15 -41.75 -1.19
CA GLN A 66 -17.06 -41.10 -0.44
C GLN A 66 -15.92 -40.63 -1.36
N LEU A 67 -15.59 -41.42 -2.39
CA LEU A 67 -14.58 -41.03 -3.38
C LEU A 67 -15.04 -39.83 -4.22
N ARG A 68 -16.34 -39.71 -4.51
CA ARG A 68 -16.91 -38.55 -5.22
C ARG A 68 -16.84 -37.29 -4.35
N GLU A 69 -17.25 -37.38 -3.09
CA GLU A 69 -17.22 -36.27 -2.13
C GLU A 69 -15.79 -35.77 -1.89
N THR A 70 -14.85 -36.68 -1.60
CA THR A 70 -13.45 -36.31 -1.37
C THR A 70 -12.78 -35.69 -2.60
N ARG A 71 -13.17 -36.10 -3.82
CA ARG A 71 -12.72 -35.45 -5.06
C ARG A 71 -13.25 -34.03 -5.20
N GLU A 72 -14.52 -33.80 -4.87
CA GLU A 72 -15.12 -32.46 -4.90
C GLU A 72 -14.46 -31.52 -3.90
N GLU A 73 -14.24 -31.99 -2.66
CA GLU A 73 -13.52 -31.23 -1.63
C GLU A 73 -12.08 -30.92 -2.06
N LEU A 74 -11.37 -31.89 -2.65
CA LEU A 74 -10.01 -31.68 -3.16
C LEU A 74 -9.98 -30.63 -4.28
N LEU A 75 -10.96 -30.62 -5.19
CA LEU A 75 -11.05 -29.63 -6.25
C LEU A 75 -11.31 -28.22 -5.67
N LYS A 76 -12.19 -28.14 -4.67
CA LYS A 76 -12.46 -26.88 -3.95
C LYS A 76 -11.21 -26.37 -3.24
N GLU A 77 -10.50 -27.22 -2.50
CA GLU A 77 -9.27 -26.85 -1.81
C GLU A 77 -8.18 -26.42 -2.80
N LYS A 78 -8.04 -27.08 -3.95
CA LYS A 78 -7.11 -26.66 -5.02
C LYS A 78 -7.45 -25.27 -5.57
N HIS A 79 -8.74 -24.98 -5.74
CA HIS A 79 -9.20 -23.67 -6.17
C HIS A 79 -8.88 -22.60 -5.11
N ASP A 80 -9.23 -22.85 -3.85
CA ASP A 80 -9.00 -21.94 -2.74
C ASP A 80 -7.49 -21.69 -2.54
N ASN A 81 -6.65 -22.72 -2.65
CA ASN A 81 -5.20 -22.59 -2.59
C ASN A 81 -4.65 -21.69 -3.71
N THR A 82 -5.18 -21.83 -4.93
CA THR A 82 -4.79 -20.99 -6.07
C THR A 82 -5.14 -19.52 -5.82
N VAL A 83 -6.32 -19.24 -5.26
CA VAL A 83 -6.75 -17.90 -4.88
C VAL A 83 -5.85 -17.32 -3.78
N LEU A 84 -5.53 -18.11 -2.75
CA LEU A 84 -4.64 -17.70 -1.66
C LEU A 84 -3.22 -17.39 -2.14
N ILE A 85 -2.68 -18.17 -3.08
CA ILE A 85 -1.38 -17.89 -3.71
C ILE A 85 -1.44 -16.56 -4.47
N ALA A 86 -2.49 -16.34 -5.28
CA ALA A 86 -2.66 -15.10 -6.03
C ALA A 86 -2.75 -13.87 -5.11
N GLU A 87 -3.51 -13.98 -4.02
CA GLU A 87 -3.64 -12.93 -3.00
C GLU A 87 -2.32 -12.68 -2.28
N THR A 88 -1.57 -13.73 -1.92
CA THR A 88 -0.23 -13.61 -1.31
C THR A 88 0.74 -12.87 -2.23
N VAL A 89 0.72 -13.17 -3.54
CA VAL A 89 1.53 -12.45 -4.53
C VAL A 89 1.11 -10.99 -4.63
N ARG A 90 -0.19 -10.69 -4.60
CA ARG A 90 -0.72 -9.32 -4.59
C ARG A 90 -0.25 -8.54 -3.36
N GLN A 91 -0.33 -9.15 -2.18
CA GLN A 91 0.12 -8.55 -0.92
C GLN A 91 1.63 -8.31 -0.91
N LYS A 92 2.45 -9.25 -1.41
CA LYS A 92 3.90 -9.05 -1.55
C LYS A 92 4.23 -7.87 -2.47
N LYS A 93 3.53 -7.74 -3.61
CA LYS A 93 3.69 -6.59 -4.52
C LYS A 93 3.32 -5.27 -3.83
N LEU A 94 2.25 -5.27 -3.05
CA LEU A 94 1.81 -4.09 -2.30
C LEU A 94 2.81 -3.71 -1.19
N LEU A 95 3.32 -4.69 -0.45
CA LEU A 95 4.36 -4.49 0.56
C LEU A 95 5.64 -3.90 -0.06
N GLY A 96 6.03 -4.36 -1.25
CA GLY A 96 7.15 -3.77 -1.99
C GLY A 96 6.96 -2.28 -2.29
N LYS A 97 5.73 -1.85 -2.61
CA LYS A 97 5.41 -0.42 -2.81
C LYS A 97 5.53 0.36 -1.50
N TYR A 98 4.98 -0.16 -0.40
CA TYR A 98 5.08 0.48 0.91
C TYR A 98 6.53 0.59 1.39
N ASN A 99 7.34 -0.46 1.24
CA ASN A 99 8.75 -0.42 1.60
C ASN A 99 9.51 0.64 0.79
N ARG A 100 9.21 0.79 -0.50
CA ARG A 100 9.83 1.83 -1.33
C ARG A 100 9.45 3.24 -0.87
N VAL A 101 8.17 3.48 -0.57
CA VAL A 101 7.72 4.77 -0.02
C VAL A 101 8.34 5.03 1.35
N SER A 102 8.41 4.01 2.22
CA SER A 102 9.05 4.12 3.52
C SER A 102 10.54 4.46 3.41
N HIS A 103 11.24 3.91 2.43
CA HIS A 103 12.65 4.23 2.22
C HIS A 103 12.83 5.69 1.79
N PHE A 104 12.07 6.15 0.80
CA PHE A 104 12.10 7.57 0.39
C PHE A 104 11.74 8.52 1.52
N ALA A 105 10.75 8.18 2.36
CA ALA A 105 10.39 9.00 3.50
C ALA A 105 11.52 9.13 4.52
N VAL A 106 12.31 8.06 4.74
CA VAL A 106 13.48 8.09 5.61
C VAL A 106 14.59 8.95 5.00
N GLU A 107 14.88 8.78 3.71
CA GLU A 107 15.89 9.58 3.00
C GLU A 107 15.56 11.08 3.03
N GLU A 108 14.29 11.45 2.76
CA GLU A 108 13.85 12.85 2.83
C GLU A 108 13.96 13.43 4.25
N TYR A 109 13.63 12.63 5.26
CA TYR A 109 13.78 13.03 6.65
C TYR A 109 15.25 13.25 7.03
N GLU A 110 16.14 12.33 6.63
CA GLU A 110 17.59 12.45 6.88
C GLU A 110 18.16 13.70 6.21
N ALA A 111 17.81 13.95 4.94
CA ALA A 111 18.25 15.15 4.21
C ALA A 111 17.76 16.46 4.88
N LEU A 112 16.51 16.48 5.35
CA LEU A 112 15.96 17.62 6.07
C LEU A 112 16.65 17.81 7.43
N GLN A 113 16.95 16.71 8.13
CA GLN A 113 17.66 16.73 9.41
C GLN A 113 19.07 17.29 9.25
N ASP A 114 19.79 16.90 8.20
CA ASP A 114 21.12 17.42 7.88
C ASP A 114 21.08 18.93 7.58
N THR A 115 20.10 19.36 6.78
CA THR A 115 19.89 20.78 6.46
C THR A 115 19.62 21.60 7.73
N LEU A 116 18.76 21.09 8.62
CA LEU A 116 18.45 21.74 9.89
C LEU A 116 19.67 21.83 10.82
N ASN A 117 20.50 20.78 10.87
CA ASN A 117 21.72 20.78 11.67
C ASN A 117 22.70 21.84 11.17
N LEU A 118 22.92 21.90 9.85
CA LEU A 118 23.76 22.93 9.24
C LEU A 118 23.24 24.34 9.53
N GLU A 119 21.94 24.58 9.39
CA GLU A 119 21.34 25.89 9.68
C GLU A 119 21.56 26.28 11.15
N ARG A 120 21.40 25.34 12.08
CA ARG A 120 21.62 25.58 13.52
C ARG A 120 23.07 25.95 13.82
N ASP A 121 24.02 25.26 13.20
CA ASP A 121 25.44 25.53 13.38
C ASP A 121 25.80 26.91 12.84
N LEU A 122 25.37 27.22 11.60
CA LEU A 122 25.58 28.54 10.98
C LEU A 122 24.93 29.67 11.81
N ARG A 123 23.72 29.44 12.33
CA ARG A 123 23.04 30.41 13.19
C ARG A 123 23.83 30.64 14.48
N THR A 124 24.30 29.57 15.11
CA THR A 124 25.08 29.65 16.35
C THR A 124 26.39 30.42 16.12
N GLU A 125 27.06 30.14 15.01
CA GLU A 125 28.28 30.85 14.62
C GLU A 125 28.01 32.34 14.34
N ALA A 126 26.97 32.66 13.56
CA ALA A 126 26.56 34.03 13.27
C ALA A 126 26.20 34.81 14.54
N GLU A 127 25.47 34.21 15.47
CA GLU A 127 25.15 34.82 16.76
C GLU A 127 26.40 35.05 17.62
N SER A 128 27.34 34.08 17.64
CA SER A 128 28.61 34.22 18.36
C SER A 128 29.45 35.37 17.79
N PHE A 129 29.51 35.48 16.47
CA PHE A 129 30.20 36.54 15.75
C PHE A 129 29.56 37.91 16.04
N ALA A 130 28.23 38.01 15.96
CA ALA A 130 27.50 39.24 16.28
C ALA A 130 27.75 39.69 17.73
N ARG A 131 27.70 38.77 18.71
CA ARG A 131 28.04 39.07 20.11
C ARG A 131 29.46 39.59 20.25
N ALA A 132 30.44 38.92 19.63
CA ALA A 132 31.84 39.33 19.66
C ALA A 132 32.04 40.73 19.04
N MET A 133 31.38 41.01 17.92
CA MET A 133 31.41 42.32 17.26
C MET A 133 30.80 43.42 18.11
N VAL A 134 29.64 43.19 18.74
CA VAL A 134 29.02 44.16 19.65
C VAL A 134 29.94 44.47 20.83
N VAL A 135 30.56 43.44 21.44
CA VAL A 135 31.52 43.64 22.54
C VAL A 135 32.72 44.47 22.08
N LYS A 136 33.31 44.16 20.93
CA LYS A 136 34.43 44.94 20.36
C LYS A 136 34.01 46.38 20.07
N GLN A 137 32.85 46.59 19.45
CA GLN A 137 32.37 47.92 19.12
C GLN A 137 32.04 48.74 20.38
N THR A 138 31.48 48.11 21.42
CA THR A 138 31.19 48.79 22.70
C THR A 138 32.49 49.18 23.41
N LYS A 139 33.50 48.29 23.40
CA LYS A 139 34.85 48.59 23.92
C LYS A 139 35.49 49.75 23.19
N LEU A 140 35.49 49.73 21.85
CA LEU A 140 36.04 50.80 21.01
C LEU A 140 35.30 52.12 21.22
N LYS A 141 33.96 52.10 21.25
CA LYS A 141 33.14 53.30 21.54
C LYS A 141 33.50 53.90 22.89
N ARG A 142 33.59 53.08 23.95
CA ARG A 142 34.00 53.55 25.28
C ARG A 142 35.40 54.16 25.28
N GLN A 143 36.37 53.50 24.64
CA GLN A 143 37.74 54.02 24.53
C GLN A 143 37.78 55.36 23.76
N SER A 144 37.06 55.44 22.63
CA SER A 144 36.98 56.68 21.84
C SER A 144 36.29 57.81 22.61
N GLN A 145 35.24 57.51 23.37
CA GLN A 145 34.53 58.49 24.19
C GLN A 145 35.44 59.06 25.29
N ILE A 146 36.23 58.21 25.95
CA ILE A 146 37.21 58.65 26.95
C ILE A 146 38.24 59.59 26.32
N LEU A 147 38.79 59.22 25.16
CA LEU A 147 39.79 60.03 24.45
C LEU A 147 39.22 61.39 23.98
N MET A 148 37.99 61.38 23.49
CA MET A 148 37.27 62.59 23.05
C MET A 148 36.87 63.50 24.21
N GLN A 149 36.61 62.95 25.41
CA GLN A 149 36.34 63.75 26.60
C GLN A 149 37.60 64.36 27.22
N SER A 150 38.77 63.75 27.00
CA SER A 150 40.04 64.22 27.57
C SER A 150 40.83 65.18 26.68
N SER A 151 40.35 65.50 25.48
CA SER A 151 41.03 66.40 24.54
C SER A 151 40.04 67.29 23.80
N SER A 152 40.30 68.60 23.71
CA SER A 152 39.64 69.45 22.71
C SER A 152 40.29 69.17 21.36
N PRO A 153 39.60 68.56 20.38
CA PRO A 153 40.24 68.21 19.11
C PRO A 153 40.60 69.49 18.36
N SER A 154 41.83 69.57 17.84
CA SER A 154 42.18 70.63 16.89
C SER A 154 41.41 70.41 15.58
N GLN A 155 41.05 71.50 14.89
CA GLN A 155 40.29 71.44 13.64
C GLN A 155 40.95 70.54 12.57
N ALA A 156 42.29 70.54 12.51
CA ALA A 156 43.07 69.67 11.63
C ALA A 156 42.93 68.16 11.97
N LEU A 157 42.85 67.81 13.26
CA LEU A 157 42.63 66.41 13.68
C LEU A 157 41.23 65.93 13.28
N GLN A 158 40.22 66.81 13.36
CA GLN A 158 38.86 66.48 12.98
C GLN A 158 38.71 66.28 11.47
N GLU A 159 39.40 67.10 10.66
CA GLU A 159 39.50 66.90 9.21
C GLU A 159 40.22 65.59 8.85
N ALA A 160 41.33 65.27 9.50
CA ALA A 160 42.05 64.02 9.26
C ALA A 160 41.20 62.79 9.59
N LEU A 161 40.46 62.81 10.71
CA LEU A 161 39.51 61.74 11.07
C LEU A 161 38.39 61.60 10.05
N SER A 162 37.82 62.71 9.57
CA SER A 162 36.83 62.72 8.48
C SER A 162 37.37 62.04 7.21
N GLN A 163 38.59 62.41 6.80
CA GLN A 163 39.22 61.81 5.62
C GLN A 163 39.47 60.31 5.81
N VAL A 164 39.94 59.87 6.98
CA VAL A 164 40.12 58.44 7.29
C VAL A 164 38.79 57.69 7.23
N THR A 165 37.70 58.27 7.75
CA THR A 165 36.37 57.63 7.65
C THR A 165 35.91 57.49 6.20
N GLY A 166 36.10 58.52 5.37
CA GLY A 166 35.76 58.47 3.94
C GLY A 166 36.59 57.45 3.17
N LEU A 167 37.92 57.44 3.39
CA LEU A 167 38.82 56.46 2.78
C LEU A 167 38.50 55.02 3.22
N THR A 168 38.13 54.82 4.48
CA THR A 168 37.74 53.49 4.99
C THR A 168 36.45 53.00 4.30
N GLN A 169 35.44 53.87 4.16
CA GLN A 169 34.19 53.53 3.47
C GLN A 169 34.42 53.20 1.99
N GLU A 170 35.28 53.96 1.30
CA GLU A 170 35.60 53.71 -0.10
C GLU A 170 36.34 52.37 -0.26
N LEU A 171 37.31 52.08 0.60
CA LEU A 171 38.05 50.82 0.59
C LEU A 171 37.13 49.61 0.83
N GLU A 172 36.22 49.70 1.80
CA GLU A 172 35.23 48.64 2.07
C GLU A 172 34.27 48.46 0.88
N SER A 173 33.83 49.55 0.28
CA SER A 173 32.96 49.53 -0.91
C SER A 173 33.66 48.85 -2.10
N GLN A 174 34.94 49.16 -2.34
CA GLN A 174 35.73 48.52 -3.39
C GLN A 174 35.93 47.03 -3.11
N ARG A 175 36.25 46.66 -1.87
CA ARG A 175 36.39 45.26 -1.47
C ARG A 175 35.11 44.47 -1.71
N LEU A 176 33.96 45.02 -1.33
CA LEU A 176 32.66 44.36 -1.51
C LEU A 176 32.29 44.21 -2.99
N LYS A 177 32.53 45.25 -3.80
CA LYS A 177 32.36 45.21 -5.26
C LYS A 177 33.24 44.12 -5.88
N HIS A 178 34.52 44.05 -5.49
CA HIS A 178 35.44 43.04 -5.99
C HIS A 178 35.00 41.62 -5.63
N GLN A 179 34.58 41.41 -4.38
CA GLN A 179 34.10 40.10 -3.92
C GLN A 179 32.81 39.68 -4.65
N SER A 180 31.85 40.60 -4.81
CA SER A 180 30.63 40.35 -5.57
C SER A 180 30.92 40.02 -7.04
N GLN A 181 31.86 40.72 -7.65
CA GLN A 181 32.25 40.49 -9.05
C GLN A 181 32.94 39.13 -9.22
N GLN A 182 33.80 38.73 -8.28
CA GLN A 182 34.40 37.38 -8.29
C GLN A 182 33.34 36.28 -8.17
N MET A 183 32.39 36.41 -7.22
CA MET A 183 31.30 35.44 -7.08
C MET A 183 30.48 35.33 -8.36
N LYS A 184 30.11 36.47 -8.95
CA LYS A 184 29.38 36.51 -10.23
C LYS A 184 30.17 35.85 -11.36
N GLN A 185 31.47 36.11 -11.47
CA GLN A 185 32.32 35.49 -12.46
C GLN A 185 32.38 33.96 -12.30
N MET A 186 32.47 33.47 -11.07
CA MET A 186 32.47 32.02 -10.80
C MET A 186 31.11 31.37 -11.09
N GLU A 187 30.01 32.05 -10.76
CA GLU A 187 28.65 31.61 -11.14
C GLU A 187 28.48 31.56 -12.66
N ASP A 188 28.93 32.57 -13.39
CA ASP A 188 28.85 32.61 -14.86
C ASP A 188 29.69 31.49 -15.49
N ARG A 189 30.87 31.18 -14.92
CA ARG A 189 31.69 30.02 -15.34
C ARG A 189 30.98 28.70 -15.08
N LEU A 190 30.32 28.54 -13.94
CA LEU A 190 29.51 27.34 -13.64
C LEU A 190 28.31 27.21 -14.58
N ARG A 191 27.60 28.30 -14.85
CA ARG A 191 26.46 28.34 -15.78
C ARG A 191 26.88 28.05 -17.22
N SER A 192 28.03 28.57 -17.64
CA SER A 192 28.56 28.37 -19.00
C SER A 192 29.28 27.04 -19.18
N CYS A 193 29.56 26.30 -18.09
CA CYS A 193 30.20 24.99 -18.15
C CYS A 193 29.40 24.01 -19.03
N GLU A 194 30.12 23.22 -19.83
CA GLU A 194 29.54 22.24 -20.76
C GLU A 194 28.69 21.20 -20.03
N ALA A 195 29.15 20.73 -18.87
CA ALA A 195 28.41 19.78 -18.05
C ALA A 195 27.01 20.30 -17.65
N GLN A 196 26.86 21.60 -17.35
CA GLN A 196 25.55 22.18 -17.00
C GLN A 196 24.60 22.22 -18.21
N ARG A 197 25.14 22.51 -19.40
CA ARG A 197 24.38 22.47 -20.66
C ARG A 197 23.98 21.03 -21.02
N GLU A 198 24.89 20.08 -20.88
CA GLU A 198 24.64 18.65 -21.11
C GLU A 198 23.60 18.10 -20.14
N LEU A 199 23.70 18.41 -18.85
CA LEU A 199 22.73 17.99 -17.84
C LEU A 199 21.32 18.51 -18.19
N THR A 200 21.23 19.78 -18.62
CA THR A 200 19.96 20.36 -19.06
C THR A 200 19.44 19.68 -20.33
N ALA A 201 20.30 19.33 -21.29
CA ALA A 201 19.91 18.61 -22.50
C ALA A 201 19.44 17.18 -22.20
N LEU A 202 20.13 16.45 -21.32
CA LEU A 202 19.76 15.12 -20.88
C LEU A 202 18.42 15.12 -20.14
N ARG A 203 18.16 16.12 -19.28
CA ARG A 203 16.86 16.29 -18.61
C ARG A 203 15.71 16.43 -19.61
N ARG A 204 15.86 17.31 -20.61
CA ARG A 204 14.86 17.47 -21.68
C ARG A 204 14.66 16.20 -22.48
N LYS A 205 15.74 15.48 -22.80
CA LYS A 205 15.66 14.21 -23.50
C LYS A 205 14.89 13.17 -22.68
N LEU A 206 15.14 13.11 -21.38
CA LEU A 206 14.44 12.20 -20.48
C LEU A 206 12.94 12.50 -20.42
N GLU A 207 12.57 13.79 -20.32
CA GLU A 207 11.16 14.23 -20.33
C GLU A 207 10.44 13.81 -21.62
N LEU A 208 11.07 13.99 -22.78
CA LEU A 208 10.52 13.55 -24.08
C LEU A 208 10.34 12.02 -24.12
N MET A 209 11.34 11.25 -23.69
CA MET A 209 11.23 9.77 -23.64
C MET A 209 10.13 9.31 -22.68
N GLU A 210 9.90 10.02 -21.58
CA GLU A 210 8.80 9.72 -20.65
C GLU A 210 7.43 10.03 -21.24
N GLU A 211 7.32 11.07 -22.05
CA GLU A 211 6.11 11.40 -22.82
C GLU A 211 5.80 10.32 -23.86
N GLU A 212 6.79 9.92 -24.64
CA GLU A 212 6.66 8.82 -25.61
C GLU A 212 6.25 7.53 -24.91
N LYS A 213 6.90 7.17 -23.80
CA LYS A 213 6.53 6.00 -23.00
C LYS A 213 5.09 6.08 -22.50
N ARG A 214 4.63 7.24 -22.04
CA ARG A 214 3.23 7.46 -21.64
C ARG A 214 2.28 7.28 -22.82
N GLU A 215 2.64 7.75 -24.00
CA GLU A 215 1.82 7.60 -25.20
C GLU A 215 1.74 6.14 -25.65
N TYR A 216 2.87 5.42 -25.71
CA TYR A 216 2.88 3.99 -26.01
C TYR A 216 2.10 3.18 -24.99
N SER A 217 2.24 3.48 -23.70
CA SER A 217 1.45 2.85 -22.65
C SER A 217 -0.07 3.05 -22.86
N LYS A 218 -0.49 4.27 -23.22
CA LYS A 218 -1.89 4.55 -23.59
C LYS A 218 -2.33 3.76 -24.82
N LYS A 219 -1.49 3.66 -25.86
CA LYS A 219 -1.77 2.88 -27.07
C LYS A 219 -1.92 1.39 -26.75
N CYS A 220 -1.01 0.81 -25.97
CA CYS A 220 -1.11 -0.59 -25.53
C CYS A 220 -2.40 -0.83 -24.72
N SER A 221 -2.73 0.04 -23.75
CA SER A 221 -3.95 -0.08 -22.97
C SER A 221 -5.22 0.00 -23.83
N LYS A 222 -5.25 0.84 -24.86
CA LYS A 222 -6.37 0.90 -25.82
C LYS A 222 -6.49 -0.41 -26.60
N ALA A 223 -5.38 -0.88 -27.17
CA ALA A 223 -5.36 -2.14 -27.92
C ALA A 223 -5.76 -3.34 -27.03
N GLU A 224 -5.37 -3.35 -25.76
CA GLU A 224 -5.80 -4.38 -24.81
C GLU A 224 -7.32 -4.38 -24.56
N VAL A 225 -7.95 -3.20 -24.53
CA VAL A 225 -9.42 -3.08 -24.42
C VAL A 225 -10.08 -3.59 -25.70
N GLU A 226 -9.61 -3.14 -26.87
CA GLU A 226 -10.14 -3.60 -28.17
C GLU A 226 -10.03 -5.13 -28.32
N VAL A 227 -8.91 -5.73 -27.90
CA VAL A 227 -8.75 -7.19 -27.92
C VAL A 227 -9.73 -7.88 -26.97
N LYS A 228 -10.01 -7.31 -25.79
CA LYS A 228 -11.03 -7.87 -24.87
C LYS A 228 -12.43 -7.76 -25.45
N ASP A 229 -12.77 -6.63 -26.06
CA ASP A 229 -14.06 -6.42 -26.70
C ASP A 229 -14.24 -7.41 -27.85
N LEU A 230 -13.25 -7.54 -28.74
CA LEU A 230 -13.27 -8.52 -29.82
C LEU A 230 -13.40 -9.95 -29.31
N ARG A 231 -12.65 -10.34 -28.26
CA ARG A 231 -12.80 -11.67 -27.65
C ARG A 231 -14.22 -11.92 -27.16
N SER A 232 -14.85 -10.96 -26.48
CA SER A 232 -16.23 -11.11 -26.02
C SER A 232 -17.23 -11.23 -27.18
N THR A 233 -17.03 -10.48 -28.29
CA THR A 233 -17.87 -10.65 -29.49
C THR A 233 -17.69 -12.01 -30.15
N VAL A 234 -16.46 -12.54 -30.18
CA VAL A 234 -16.20 -13.89 -30.72
C VAL A 234 -16.87 -14.95 -29.86
N GLU A 235 -16.79 -14.85 -28.54
CA GLU A 235 -17.49 -15.76 -27.61
C GLU A 235 -19.01 -15.70 -27.81
N GLU A 236 -19.59 -14.51 -27.97
CA GLU A 236 -21.03 -14.36 -28.22
C GLU A 236 -21.45 -14.98 -29.57
N LEU A 237 -20.65 -14.77 -30.62
CA LEU A 237 -20.89 -15.35 -31.94
C LEU A 237 -20.74 -16.88 -31.91
N GLN A 238 -19.75 -17.42 -31.20
CA GLN A 238 -19.59 -18.86 -30.98
C GLN A 238 -20.81 -19.44 -30.25
N LYS A 239 -21.31 -18.77 -29.21
CA LYS A 239 -22.51 -19.20 -28.48
C LYS A 239 -23.75 -19.20 -29.39
N LYS A 240 -23.93 -18.18 -30.23
CA LYS A 240 -25.02 -18.11 -31.22
C LYS A 240 -24.90 -19.21 -32.28
N LEU A 241 -23.69 -19.49 -32.75
CA LEU A 241 -23.44 -20.57 -33.70
C LEU A 241 -23.73 -21.94 -33.09
N GLN A 242 -23.28 -22.20 -31.85
CA GLN A 242 -23.61 -23.44 -31.14
C GLN A 242 -25.12 -23.62 -30.94
N ALA A 243 -25.84 -22.53 -30.61
CA ALA A 243 -27.30 -22.56 -30.48
C ALA A 243 -28.03 -22.81 -31.81
N ALA A 244 -27.44 -22.40 -32.94
CA ALA A 244 -27.98 -22.67 -34.28
C ALA A 244 -27.65 -24.10 -34.77
N THR A 245 -26.47 -24.63 -34.41
CA THR A 245 -26.04 -25.99 -34.78
C THR A 245 -26.73 -27.07 -33.93
N ASN A 246 -27.09 -26.76 -32.67
CA ASN A 246 -27.85 -27.64 -31.77
C ASN A 246 -29.16 -26.97 -31.33
N PRO A 247 -30.23 -27.01 -32.15
CA PRO A 247 -31.53 -26.51 -31.74
C PRO A 247 -32.07 -27.36 -30.57
N PRO A 248 -32.65 -26.76 -29.52
CA PRO A 248 -33.32 -27.51 -28.46
C PRO A 248 -34.46 -28.36 -29.06
N PRO A 249 -34.72 -29.57 -28.54
CA PRO A 249 -35.75 -30.46 -29.06
C PRO A 249 -37.10 -29.74 -29.07
N ALA A 250 -37.78 -29.78 -30.21
CA ALA A 250 -39.08 -29.15 -30.38
C ALA A 250 -40.07 -29.67 -29.33
N PRO A 251 -40.82 -28.79 -28.63
CA PRO A 251 -41.91 -29.24 -27.78
C PRO A 251 -42.94 -29.99 -28.63
N ALA A 252 -43.40 -31.13 -28.12
CA ALA A 252 -44.38 -31.99 -28.79
C ALA A 252 -45.60 -31.17 -29.23
N PRO A 253 -46.17 -31.45 -30.42
CA PRO A 253 -47.29 -30.69 -30.95
C PRO A 253 -48.50 -30.80 -30.01
N PRO A 254 -49.23 -29.69 -29.76
CA PRO A 254 -50.46 -29.74 -28.98
C PRO A 254 -51.52 -30.60 -29.70
N PRO A 255 -52.43 -31.24 -28.94
CA PRO A 255 -53.50 -32.06 -29.50
C PRO A 255 -54.40 -31.26 -30.46
N PRO A 256 -54.97 -31.91 -31.48
CA PRO A 256 -55.73 -31.24 -32.53
C PRO A 256 -56.99 -30.55 -31.95
N PRO A 257 -57.34 -29.34 -32.44
CA PRO A 257 -58.53 -28.64 -32.00
C PRO A 257 -59.81 -29.34 -32.48
N PRO A 258 -60.91 -29.24 -31.72
CA PRO A 258 -62.23 -29.75 -32.13
C PRO A 258 -62.77 -29.02 -33.37
N PRO A 259 -63.65 -29.67 -34.15
CA PRO A 259 -64.12 -29.16 -35.44
C PRO A 259 -64.97 -27.87 -35.31
N PRO A 260 -64.88 -26.94 -36.27
CA PRO A 260 -65.60 -25.69 -36.23
C PRO A 260 -67.09 -25.85 -36.58
N PRO A 261 -68.01 -25.09 -35.95
CA PRO A 261 -69.39 -24.96 -36.41
C PRO A 261 -69.49 -24.09 -37.68
N PRO A 262 -70.57 -24.26 -38.49
CA PRO A 262 -70.73 -23.66 -39.81
C PRO A 262 -70.93 -22.13 -39.78
N PRO A 263 -70.56 -21.41 -40.87
CA PRO A 263 -70.61 -19.95 -40.91
C PRO A 263 -72.04 -19.45 -41.21
N ALA A 264 -72.43 -18.37 -40.53
CA ALA A 264 -73.58 -17.54 -40.87
C ALA A 264 -73.11 -16.17 -41.42
N PRO A 265 -73.89 -15.53 -42.30
CA PRO A 265 -73.42 -14.45 -43.17
C PRO A 265 -73.33 -13.08 -42.48
N ALA A 266 -72.40 -12.26 -42.97
CA ALA A 266 -72.23 -10.85 -42.59
C ALA A 266 -73.45 -9.99 -42.96
N PRO A 267 -73.61 -8.84 -42.28
CA PRO A 267 -73.46 -7.61 -43.07
C PRO A 267 -72.77 -6.44 -42.36
N ALA A 268 -72.18 -5.62 -43.24
CA ALA A 268 -72.11 -4.16 -43.27
C ALA A 268 -71.41 -3.35 -42.15
N SER A 269 -70.35 -2.66 -42.62
CA SER A 269 -69.99 -1.26 -42.35
C SER A 269 -69.75 -0.81 -40.90
N ASN A 270 -68.52 -0.34 -40.61
CA ASN A 270 -68.29 1.10 -40.47
C ASN A 270 -66.80 1.45 -40.31
N ALA A 271 -66.43 2.53 -40.99
CA ALA A 271 -65.10 3.06 -41.13
C ALA A 271 -64.78 4.05 -39.99
N LEU A 272 -64.06 3.63 -38.94
CA LEU A 272 -63.49 4.55 -37.93
C LEU A 272 -62.22 4.00 -37.24
N SER A 273 -61.41 3.18 -37.91
CA SER A 273 -60.14 2.68 -37.31
C SER A 273 -58.88 3.06 -38.09
N ALA A 274 -59.03 3.76 -39.23
CA ALA A 274 -57.92 4.11 -40.12
C ALA A 274 -57.34 5.53 -39.91
N LEU A 275 -57.69 6.21 -38.81
CA LEU A 275 -57.33 7.63 -38.60
C LEU A 275 -56.48 7.94 -37.37
N LEU A 276 -55.85 6.94 -36.73
CA LEU A 276 -54.97 7.16 -35.56
C LEU A 276 -53.50 6.82 -35.80
N SER A 277 -53.05 6.78 -37.07
CA SER A 277 -51.62 6.63 -37.40
C SER A 277 -51.04 7.77 -38.24
N LEU A 278 -51.68 8.93 -38.30
CA LEU A 278 -51.23 10.01 -39.18
C LEU A 278 -51.15 11.39 -38.52
N ILE A 279 -50.48 11.51 -37.38
CA ILE A 279 -49.93 12.81 -36.96
C ILE A 279 -48.45 12.65 -36.56
N ARG A 280 -47.60 12.88 -37.58
CA ARG A 280 -46.26 13.50 -37.56
C ARG A 280 -45.13 12.68 -36.92
N LYS A 281 -44.36 11.93 -37.73
CA LYS A 281 -43.17 12.34 -38.55
C LYS A 281 -41.83 12.20 -37.78
N ARG A 282 -40.98 11.29 -38.28
CA ARG A 282 -39.52 11.09 -38.07
C ARG A 282 -38.69 12.29 -38.62
N PRO A 283 -37.32 12.33 -38.67
CA PRO A 283 -36.25 11.37 -38.26
C PRO A 283 -34.95 11.96 -37.61
N ASP A 284 -34.09 11.04 -37.12
CA ASP A 284 -32.61 10.90 -37.14
C ASP A 284 -31.56 12.00 -36.79
N ILE A 285 -30.60 11.56 -35.95
CA ILE A 285 -29.12 11.65 -36.03
C ILE A 285 -28.46 13.05 -36.22
N SER A 286 -27.62 13.48 -35.27
CA SER A 286 -26.16 13.72 -35.45
C SER A 286 -25.53 14.51 -34.29
N THR A 287 -24.22 14.34 -34.18
CA THR A 287 -23.20 14.96 -33.34
C THR A 287 -23.18 16.50 -33.31
N ASP A 288 -22.52 17.00 -32.26
CA ASP A 288 -21.69 18.21 -32.15
C ASP A 288 -22.09 19.30 -31.12
N ILE A 289 -20.99 19.75 -30.51
CA ILE A 289 -20.73 20.78 -29.49
C ILE A 289 -21.45 22.11 -29.75
N PRO A 290 -21.70 22.90 -28.69
CA PRO A 290 -21.37 24.33 -28.78
C PRO A 290 -20.60 24.88 -27.56
N LEU A 291 -19.40 25.38 -27.84
CA LEU A 291 -18.86 26.60 -27.23
C LEU A 291 -19.75 27.77 -27.66
N VAL A 292 -20.23 28.58 -26.71
CA VAL A 292 -20.46 30.05 -26.79
C VAL A 292 -20.62 30.50 -25.33
N VAL A 293 -19.60 31.10 -24.70
CA VAL A 293 -19.42 32.56 -24.54
C VAL A 293 -20.73 33.30 -24.24
N GLN A 294 -21.01 33.56 -22.97
CA GLN A 294 -21.93 34.63 -22.61
C GLN A 294 -21.40 35.40 -21.40
N ASP A 295 -20.98 36.63 -21.67
CA ASP A 295 -20.80 37.71 -20.70
C ASP A 295 -22.12 37.98 -19.96
N SER A 296 -22.08 37.97 -18.62
CA SER A 296 -22.77 38.99 -17.80
C SER A 296 -22.47 38.87 -16.30
N ALA A 297 -22.08 40.04 -15.77
CA ALA A 297 -22.41 40.56 -14.44
C ALA A 297 -21.80 39.92 -13.17
N LYS A 298 -20.69 40.55 -12.75
CA LYS A 298 -20.16 40.79 -11.40
C LYS A 298 -21.13 40.55 -10.21
N THR A 299 -20.73 39.66 -9.30
CA THR A 299 -20.95 39.75 -7.84
C THR A 299 -19.69 39.29 -7.09
N PRO A 300 -19.40 39.78 -5.87
CA PRO A 300 -18.05 39.86 -5.32
C PRO A 300 -17.60 38.57 -4.63
N GLU A 301 -16.77 37.78 -5.29
CA GLU A 301 -16.21 36.53 -4.74
C GLU A 301 -15.03 36.76 -3.77
N VAL A 302 -14.61 38.02 -3.59
CA VAL A 302 -13.43 38.39 -2.80
C VAL A 302 -13.72 38.43 -1.29
N ASP A 303 -14.98 38.53 -0.87
CA ASP A 303 -15.32 38.85 0.53
C ASP A 303 -15.30 37.62 1.45
N ILE A 304 -15.78 36.46 0.99
CA ILE A 304 -15.90 35.25 1.84
C ILE A 304 -14.52 34.70 2.23
N ARG A 305 -13.57 34.69 1.28
CA ARG A 305 -12.21 34.17 1.52
C ARG A 305 -11.42 35.12 2.42
N GLN A 306 -11.57 36.43 2.24
CA GLN A 306 -10.91 37.42 3.07
C GLN A 306 -11.49 37.43 4.49
N GLN A 307 -12.82 37.33 4.62
CA GLN A 307 -13.51 37.25 5.90
C GLN A 307 -13.12 35.99 6.70
N ALA A 308 -12.97 34.84 6.04
CA ALA A 308 -12.50 33.61 6.69
C ALA A 308 -11.05 33.73 7.19
N VAL A 309 -10.19 34.43 6.45
CA VAL A 309 -8.79 34.67 6.84
C VAL A 309 -8.73 35.67 8.01
N GLU A 310 -9.55 36.72 8.00
CA GLU A 310 -9.64 37.68 9.11
C GLU A 310 -10.21 37.04 10.39
N GLU A 311 -11.24 36.19 10.27
CA GLU A 311 -11.77 35.45 11.42
C GLU A 311 -10.71 34.52 12.02
N MET A 312 -9.95 33.80 11.17
CA MET A 312 -8.86 32.94 11.60
C MET A 312 -7.76 33.73 12.31
N MET A 313 -7.34 34.87 11.75
CA MET A 313 -6.34 35.74 12.36
C MET A 313 -6.84 36.36 13.67
N HIS A 314 -8.14 36.67 13.78
CA HIS A 314 -8.74 37.12 15.03
C HIS A 314 -8.77 36.04 16.11
N ARG A 315 -9.03 34.78 15.75
CA ARG A 315 -8.98 33.64 16.68
C ARG A 315 -7.56 33.35 17.17
N ILE A 316 -6.56 33.52 16.31
CA ILE A 316 -5.15 33.44 16.71
C ILE A 316 -4.80 34.59 17.67
N LYS A 317 -5.19 35.83 17.36
CA LYS A 317 -4.92 37.00 18.21
C LYS A 317 -5.60 36.94 19.57
N ARG A 318 -6.82 36.39 19.66
CA ARG A 318 -7.55 36.24 20.94
C ARG A 318 -7.11 35.03 21.75
N GLY A 319 -6.36 34.10 21.14
CA GLY A 319 -5.96 32.85 21.76
C GLY A 319 -7.14 31.89 21.96
N VAL A 320 -6.83 30.60 22.12
CA VAL A 320 -7.83 29.58 22.44
C VAL A 320 -7.69 29.25 23.93
N GLN A 321 -8.77 29.34 24.69
CA GLN A 321 -8.78 28.89 26.08
C GLN A 321 -8.63 27.36 26.11
N LEU A 322 -7.43 26.89 26.45
CA LEU A 322 -7.20 25.48 26.75
C LEU A 322 -7.82 25.16 28.12
N ARG A 323 -8.51 24.01 28.23
CA ARG A 323 -8.99 23.53 29.53
C ARG A 323 -7.80 23.37 30.49
N PRO A 324 -7.89 23.84 31.74
CA PRO A 324 -6.92 23.51 32.77
C PRO A 324 -6.88 21.99 32.95
N VAL A 325 -5.71 21.39 32.81
CA VAL A 325 -5.49 19.99 33.16
C VAL A 325 -5.58 19.91 34.68
N SER A 326 -6.53 19.12 35.19
CA SER A 326 -6.66 18.82 36.61
C SER A 326 -5.38 18.14 37.12
N GLN A 327 -4.56 18.87 37.88
CA GLN A 327 -3.47 18.27 38.62
C GLN A 327 -4.06 17.45 39.77
N SER A 328 -4.02 16.12 39.66
CA SER A 328 -4.21 15.24 40.80
C SER A 328 -3.03 15.41 41.78
N PRO A 329 -3.28 15.56 43.10
CA PRO A 329 -2.20 15.74 44.05
C PRO A 329 -1.51 14.40 44.31
N ASN A 330 -0.19 14.47 44.55
CA ASN A 330 0.71 13.39 44.98
C ASN A 330 1.20 12.40 43.91
N ARG A 331 2.19 12.85 43.14
CA ARG A 331 3.39 12.02 42.94
C ARG A 331 4.64 12.85 43.19
N THR A 332 5.43 12.37 44.13
CA THR A 332 6.66 12.95 44.65
C THR A 332 7.58 13.40 43.51
N ARG A 333 8.00 14.65 43.58
CA ARG A 333 9.03 15.30 42.75
C ARG A 333 10.31 14.45 42.73
N ARG A 334 10.45 13.58 41.72
CA ARG A 334 11.79 13.20 41.25
C ARG A 334 12.23 14.32 40.31
N GLN A 335 13.22 15.08 40.74
CA GLN A 335 14.03 15.89 39.84
C GLN A 335 14.47 14.97 38.70
N MET A 336 14.00 15.24 37.48
CA MET A 336 14.64 14.72 36.29
C MET A 336 16.01 15.39 36.22
N GLU A 337 17.04 14.69 36.69
CA GLU A 337 18.33 14.84 36.05
C GLU A 337 18.13 14.57 34.57
N ARG A 338 18.45 15.59 33.77
CA ARG A 338 18.43 15.57 32.32
C ARG A 338 19.57 14.66 31.87
N LEU A 339 19.35 13.36 31.97
CA LEU A 339 20.16 12.37 31.27
C LEU A 339 19.95 12.58 29.76
N PRO A 340 21.02 12.48 28.95
CA PRO A 340 20.95 12.72 27.52
C PRO A 340 19.89 11.80 26.93
N SER A 341 18.98 12.39 26.17
CA SER A 341 17.87 11.73 25.52
C SER A 341 18.37 10.61 24.60
N ASN A 342 18.30 9.37 25.07
CA ASN A 342 18.10 8.23 24.18
C ASN A 342 16.71 8.45 23.58
N SER A 343 16.70 9.11 22.42
CA SER A 343 15.51 9.55 21.72
C SER A 343 14.65 8.33 21.39
N ALA A 344 13.32 8.49 21.38
CA ALA A 344 12.39 7.46 20.87
C ALA A 344 12.79 6.94 19.48
N ILE A 345 13.59 7.72 18.74
CA ILE A 345 14.23 7.37 17.47
C ILE A 345 15.29 6.28 17.62
N GLN A 346 16.03 6.23 18.72
CA GLN A 346 17.06 5.22 19.00
C GLN A 346 16.42 3.89 19.46
N GLU A 347 15.29 3.96 20.17
CA GLU A 347 14.43 2.79 20.38
C GLU A 347 13.83 2.29 19.07
N LEU A 348 13.30 3.19 18.23
CA LEU A 348 12.73 2.81 16.93
C LEU A 348 13.78 2.22 15.99
N LYS A 349 15.00 2.79 15.97
CA LYS A 349 16.14 2.27 15.21
C LYS A 349 16.58 0.90 15.74
N GLY A 350 16.62 0.70 17.06
CA GLY A 350 16.90 -0.60 17.66
C GLY A 350 15.83 -1.65 17.34
N ILE A 351 14.56 -1.25 17.29
CA ILE A 351 13.45 -2.11 16.86
C ILE A 351 13.60 -2.46 15.38
N MET A 352 13.92 -1.51 14.51
CA MET A 352 14.12 -1.74 13.07
C MET A 352 15.35 -2.60 12.75
N GLU A 353 16.45 -2.44 13.50
CA GLU A 353 17.65 -3.28 13.38
C GLU A 353 17.36 -4.76 13.74
N ASN A 354 16.40 -5.01 14.63
CA ASN A 354 15.97 -6.37 14.98
C ASN A 354 15.14 -7.05 13.88
N PHE A 355 14.48 -6.29 13.00
CA PHE A 355 13.77 -6.84 11.83
C PHE A 355 14.69 -7.06 10.62
N GLY A 356 15.82 -6.34 10.55
CA GLY A 356 16.80 -6.48 9.47
C GLY A 356 17.80 -7.63 9.64
N ARG A 357 17.91 -8.19 10.85
CA ARG A 357 18.78 -9.34 11.13
C ARG A 357 17.96 -10.62 10.91
N ALA A 358 18.28 -11.36 9.86
CA ALA A 358 17.66 -12.64 9.54
C ALA A 358 17.54 -13.55 10.79
N SER A 359 16.38 -14.18 10.91
CA SER A 359 16.00 -15.24 11.85
C SER A 359 17.21 -16.01 12.42
N PRO A 360 17.36 -16.10 13.77
CA PRO A 360 18.13 -17.18 14.35
C PRO A 360 17.36 -18.48 14.11
N GLN A 361 17.92 -19.38 13.32
CA GLN A 361 17.47 -20.77 13.30
C GLN A 361 17.46 -21.35 14.72
N PRO A 362 16.48 -22.20 15.08
CA PRO A 362 16.50 -22.92 16.34
C PRO A 362 17.64 -23.95 16.30
N LYS A 363 18.70 -23.68 17.06
CA LYS A 363 19.71 -24.70 17.35
C LYS A 363 19.08 -25.79 18.23
N ALA A 364 19.39 -27.02 17.85
CA ALA A 364 19.00 -28.26 18.49
C ALA A 364 19.13 -28.22 20.03
N ALA A 365 18.15 -28.86 20.66
CA ALA A 365 18.02 -29.03 22.09
C ALA A 365 19.26 -29.67 22.73
N SER A 366 19.66 -29.11 23.88
CA SER A 366 20.36 -29.81 24.96
C SER A 366 19.46 -29.80 26.19
N PRO A 367 19.45 -30.87 27.01
CA PRO A 367 18.34 -31.19 27.90
C PRO A 367 18.21 -30.16 29.03
N SER A 368 16.97 -29.76 29.28
CA SER A 368 16.58 -28.96 30.43
C SER A 368 16.94 -29.67 31.74
N PRO A 369 17.44 -28.97 32.77
CA PRO A 369 17.44 -29.52 34.11
C PRO A 369 15.99 -29.73 34.54
N SER A 370 15.68 -30.92 35.07
CA SER A 370 14.33 -31.26 35.54
C SER A 370 13.85 -30.23 36.56
N GLY A 371 12.53 -30.00 36.60
CA GLY A 371 11.92 -29.00 37.50
C GLY A 371 12.33 -29.14 38.97
N ASP A 372 12.75 -30.34 39.37
CA ASP A 372 13.27 -30.66 40.70
C ASP A 372 14.59 -29.95 41.03
N GLU A 373 15.51 -29.77 40.08
CA GLU A 373 16.77 -29.06 40.32
C GLU A 373 16.57 -27.55 40.51
N GLN A 374 15.55 -27.01 39.85
CA GLN A 374 15.18 -25.60 39.95
C GLN A 374 14.46 -25.35 41.28
N LEU A 375 13.60 -26.29 41.70
CA LEU A 375 12.95 -26.27 43.00
C LEU A 375 13.97 -26.42 44.14
N GLN A 376 14.94 -27.32 44.01
CA GLN A 376 16.01 -27.51 45.00
C GLN A 376 16.88 -26.26 45.15
N ARG A 377 17.21 -25.57 44.04
CA ARG A 377 17.90 -24.27 44.07
C ARG A 377 17.09 -23.18 44.77
N ILE A 378 15.77 -23.16 44.58
CA ILE A 378 14.89 -22.17 45.23
C ILE A 378 14.75 -22.47 46.73
N LEU A 379 14.65 -23.75 47.11
CA LEU A 379 14.54 -24.17 48.50
C LEU A 379 15.84 -23.93 49.28
N LEU A 380 17.01 -24.21 48.69
CA LEU A 380 18.31 -23.87 49.29
C LEU A 380 18.45 -22.36 49.50
N ARG A 381 18.10 -21.55 48.50
CA ARG A 381 18.17 -20.08 48.60
C ARG A 381 17.24 -19.51 49.68
N ARG A 382 16.09 -20.16 49.93
CA ARG A 382 15.16 -19.79 51.02
C ARG A 382 15.66 -20.25 52.39
N ARG A 383 16.32 -21.39 52.47
CA ARG A 383 16.95 -21.88 53.70
C ARG A 383 18.08 -20.95 54.14
N ASP A 384 18.96 -20.58 53.22
CA ASP A 384 20.10 -19.69 53.51
C ASP A 384 19.63 -18.29 53.94
N ALA A 385 18.50 -17.81 53.41
CA ALA A 385 17.88 -16.55 53.82
C ALA A 385 17.28 -16.60 55.24
N LEU A 386 16.75 -17.76 55.67
CA LEU A 386 16.21 -17.96 57.02
C LEU A 386 17.31 -18.20 58.06
N GLU A 387 18.39 -18.87 57.66
CA GLU A 387 19.56 -19.12 58.52
C GLU A 387 20.35 -17.82 58.79
N SER A 388 20.26 -16.83 57.90
CA SER A 388 20.84 -15.49 58.10
C SER A 388 20.07 -14.56 59.06
N GLN A 389 18.92 -14.99 59.62
CA GLN A 389 18.09 -14.19 60.55
C GLN A 389 17.92 -14.79 61.96
N HIS A 390 18.79 -15.72 62.39
CA HIS A 390 18.85 -16.11 63.81
C HIS A 390 20.14 -15.60 64.49
N PRO A 391 20.02 -14.72 65.51
CA PRO A 391 21.18 -14.21 66.24
C PRO A 391 21.74 -15.30 67.15
N ALA A 392 23.05 -15.55 67.03
CA ALA A 392 23.81 -16.26 68.05
C ALA A 392 23.75 -15.46 69.37
N SER A 393 22.84 -15.84 70.25
CA SER A 393 22.88 -15.51 71.68
C SER A 393 23.34 -16.75 72.43
N LEU A 394 24.65 -16.84 72.65
CA LEU A 394 25.21 -17.58 73.77
C LEU A 394 25.96 -16.55 74.62
N HIS A 395 25.40 -16.25 75.80
CA HIS A 395 26.03 -15.48 76.85
C HIS A 395 27.35 -16.14 77.32
N PRO A 396 28.26 -15.36 77.92
CA PRO A 396 28.40 -15.52 79.37
C PRO A 396 28.38 -14.19 80.13
N ILE A 397 27.63 -14.23 81.24
CA ILE A 397 27.65 -13.28 82.34
C ILE A 397 28.94 -13.53 83.14
N LEU A 398 29.71 -12.46 83.39
CA LEU A 398 30.67 -12.37 84.49
C LEU A 398 30.48 -10.98 85.12
N SER A 399 29.84 -10.98 86.28
CA SER A 399 29.61 -9.80 87.13
C SER A 399 30.90 -9.33 87.81
N PRO A 400 30.96 -8.05 88.25
CA PRO A 400 32.10 -7.51 88.96
C PRO A 400 32.10 -7.91 90.45
N ALA A 401 33.29 -7.88 91.05
CA ALA A 401 33.54 -8.12 92.47
C ALA A 401 32.60 -7.32 93.40
N VAL A 402 32.00 -7.99 94.39
CA VAL A 402 32.36 -8.01 95.83
C VAL A 402 31.76 -9.26 96.44
#